data_AF-A0A946S2T9-F1
#
_entry.id   AF-A0A946S2T9-F1
#
_cell.length_a   1.000
_cell.length_b   1.000
_cell.length_c   1.000
_cell.angle_alpha   90.00
_cell.angle_beta   90.00
_cell.angle_gamma   90.00
#
_symmetry.space_group_name_H-M   'P 1'
#
loop_
_entity.id
_entity.type
_entity.pdbx_description
1 polymer ?
#
loop_
_entity_poly.entity_id
_entity_poly.type
_entity_poly.pdbx_seq_one_letter_code
_entity_poly.pdbx_strand_id
1 'polypeptide(L)'
;MIPVGAIITTNYNSGPFKVLSVSGPCTCPNYIRELNGDDSPSEPHYHFTLRDIPGPGKSYLNGYKRDGDRYVSVWNKDDEIFVELPYGAQYQLF
;
A
#
# COMPACT_ATOMS: atom_id res chain seq x y z
N MET A 1 -1.42 4.98 -9.05
CA MET A 1 -1.79 3.74 -8.33
C MET A 1 -0.64 2.76 -8.51
N ILE A 2 -0.28 2.00 -7.47
CA ILE A 2 0.78 0.99 -7.59
C ILE A 2 0.23 -0.19 -8.39
N PRO A 3 0.86 -0.61 -9.50
CA PRO A 3 0.33 -1.69 -10.32
C PRO A 3 0.53 -3.06 -9.66
N VAL A 4 -0.38 -3.99 -9.96
CA VAL A 4 -0.19 -5.41 -9.62
C VAL A 4 1.09 -5.91 -10.29
N GLY A 5 1.90 -6.66 -9.54
CA GLY A 5 3.19 -7.15 -10.00
C GLY A 5 4.38 -6.25 -9.68
N ALA A 6 4.16 -5.00 -9.24
CA ALA A 6 5.22 -4.15 -8.71
C ALA A 6 5.93 -4.79 -7.52
N ILE A 7 7.22 -4.48 -7.37
CA ILE A 7 7.97 -4.78 -6.15
C ILE A 7 7.93 -3.53 -5.28
N ILE A 8 7.66 -3.72 -3.99
CA ILE A 8 7.61 -2.60 -3.05
C ILE A 8 8.43 -2.90 -1.79
N THR A 9 8.94 -1.84 -1.19
CA THR A 9 9.53 -1.82 0.15
C THR A 9 8.93 -0.69 0.95
N THR A 10 9.18 -0.68 2.25
CA THR A 10 8.70 0.37 3.16
C THR A 10 9.87 1.01 3.87
N ASN A 11 9.70 2.24 4.33
CA ASN A 11 10.75 2.96 5.06
C ASN A 11 10.97 2.44 6.49
N TYR A 12 10.11 1.57 7.01
CA TYR A 12 10.23 0.92 8.32
C TYR A 12 10.81 -0.50 8.22
N ASN A 13 11.70 -0.74 7.26
CA ASN A 13 12.47 -1.97 7.06
C ASN A 13 11.63 -3.25 6.85
N SER A 14 10.47 -3.13 6.19
CA SER A 14 9.72 -4.30 5.72
C SER A 14 9.76 -4.43 4.20
N GLY A 15 9.75 -5.68 3.72
CA GLY A 15 9.89 -6.06 2.31
C GLY A 15 11.26 -6.64 1.98
N PRO A 16 11.54 -6.93 0.70
CA PRO A 16 10.71 -6.61 -0.47
C PRO A 16 9.45 -7.48 -0.59
N PHE A 17 8.42 -6.91 -1.22
CA PHE A 17 7.15 -7.59 -1.49
C PHE A 17 6.71 -7.44 -2.94
N LYS A 18 6.03 -8.46 -3.50
CA LYS A 18 5.31 -8.34 -4.78
C LYS A 18 3.85 -7.99 -4.52
N VAL A 19 3.33 -6.98 -5.21
CA VAL A 19 1.90 -6.64 -5.18
C VAL A 19 1.08 -7.71 -5.89
N LEU A 20 0.14 -8.32 -5.18
CA LEU A 20 -0.79 -9.31 -5.73
C LEU A 20 -2.13 -8.69 -6.13
N SER A 21 -2.67 -7.83 -5.28
CA SER A 21 -3.91 -7.10 -5.54
C SER A 21 -3.94 -5.78 -4.80
N VAL A 22 -4.73 -4.86 -5.33
CA VAL A 22 -5.00 -3.54 -4.75
C VAL A 22 -6.50 -3.38 -4.64
N SER A 23 -6.99 -2.93 -3.49
CA SER A 23 -8.39 -2.58 -3.28
C SER A 23 -8.52 -1.12 -2.85
N GLY A 24 -9.55 -0.44 -3.35
CA GLY A 24 -9.82 0.97 -3.09
C GLY A 24 -10.08 1.77 -4.38
N PRO A 25 -10.23 3.10 -4.27
CA PRO A 25 -10.12 3.87 -3.03
C PRO A 25 -11.30 3.61 -2.06
N CYS A 26 -11.03 3.61 -0.76
CA CYS A 26 -12.02 3.51 0.32
C CYS A 26 -11.70 4.45 1.48
N THR A 27 -12.62 4.60 2.42
CA THR A 27 -12.53 5.52 3.58
C THR A 27 -12.73 4.80 4.91
N CYS A 28 -12.42 3.50 4.98
CA CYS A 28 -12.62 2.72 6.21
C CYS A 28 -11.79 3.31 7.37
N PRO A 29 -12.22 3.14 8.63
CA PRO A 29 -11.41 3.55 9.77
C PRO A 29 -10.07 2.80 9.82
N ASN A 30 -9.14 3.31 10.62
CA ASN A 30 -7.97 2.53 11.02
C ASN A 30 -8.44 1.35 11.87
N TYR A 31 -7.92 0.14 11.62
CA TYR A 31 -8.32 -1.08 12.34
C TYR A 31 -8.27 -0.94 13.88
N ILE A 32 -7.27 -0.24 14.43
CA ILE A 32 -7.18 0.00 15.88
C ILE A 32 -8.28 0.96 16.36
N ARG A 33 -8.69 1.94 15.54
CA ARG A 33 -9.82 2.83 15.87
C ARG A 33 -11.14 2.07 15.84
N GLU A 34 -11.34 1.23 14.82
CA GLU A 34 -12.50 0.35 14.70
C GLU A 34 -12.63 -0.58 15.93
N LEU A 35 -11.52 -1.21 16.35
CA LEU A 35 -11.47 -2.02 17.57
C LEU A 35 -11.85 -1.26 18.85
N ASN A 36 -11.63 0.06 18.87
CA ASN A 36 -11.99 0.94 19.96
C ASN A 36 -13.40 1.57 19.79
N GLY A 37 -14.17 1.13 18.79
CA GLY A 37 -15.52 1.61 18.51
C GLY A 37 -15.58 2.97 17.80
N ASP A 38 -14.47 3.43 17.22
CA ASP A 38 -14.42 4.65 16.42
C ASP A 38 -14.41 4.32 14.93
N ASP A 39 -15.62 4.31 14.36
CA ASP A 39 -15.89 4.02 12.95
C ASP A 39 -15.84 5.27 12.05
N SER A 40 -15.27 6.38 12.55
CA SER A 40 -15.20 7.61 11.77
C SER A 40 -14.37 7.36 10.50
N PRO A 41 -14.87 7.79 9.32
CA PRO A 41 -14.18 7.55 8.06
C PRO A 41 -12.80 8.19 8.06
N SER A 42 -11.83 7.52 7.44
CA SER A 42 -10.49 8.09 7.20
C SER A 42 -10.38 8.70 5.81
N GLU A 43 -9.27 9.38 5.53
CA GLU A 43 -8.99 9.92 4.20
C GLU A 43 -9.00 8.82 3.13
N PRO A 44 -9.41 9.10 1.88
CA PRO A 44 -9.42 8.11 0.81
C PRO A 44 -8.06 7.42 0.61
N HIS A 45 -8.04 6.09 0.64
CA HIS A 45 -6.82 5.28 0.59
C HIS A 45 -7.02 3.93 -0.09
N TYR A 46 -5.93 3.19 -0.28
CA TYR A 46 -5.87 1.86 -0.85
C TYR A 46 -5.29 0.85 0.15
N HIS A 47 -5.65 -0.42 -0.05
CA HIS A 47 -5.08 -1.57 0.63
C HIS A 47 -4.42 -2.52 -0.37
N PHE A 48 -3.39 -3.20 0.06
CA PHE A 48 -2.54 -4.06 -0.76
C PHE A 48 -2.47 -5.45 -0.14
N THR A 49 -2.74 -6.46 -0.95
CA THR A 49 -2.34 -7.83 -0.64
C THR A 49 -1.03 -8.12 -1.34
N LEU A 50 -0.06 -8.63 -0.59
CA LEU A 50 1.32 -8.77 -1.01
C LEU A 50 1.81 -10.20 -0.84
N ARG A 51 2.87 -10.53 -1.58
CA ARG A 51 3.68 -11.73 -1.37
C ARG A 51 5.10 -11.36 -0.95
N ASP A 52 5.60 -12.01 0.08
CA ASP A 52 6.96 -11.82 0.59
C ASP A 52 8.02 -12.23 -0.43
N ILE A 53 9.19 -11.58 -0.40
CA ILE A 53 10.35 -11.93 -1.23
C ILE A 53 11.60 -11.97 -0.34
N PRO A 54 12.35 -13.08 -0.30
CA PRO A 54 12.03 -14.39 -0.88
C PRO A 54 11.04 -15.16 0.02
N GLY A 55 9.85 -15.52 -0.50
CA GLY A 55 8.96 -16.39 0.25
C GLY A 55 7.56 -16.57 -0.36
N PRO A 56 6.80 -17.59 0.09
CA PRO A 56 5.38 -17.72 -0.24
C PRO A 56 4.47 -16.95 0.74
N GLY A 57 5.04 -16.31 1.77
CA GLY A 57 4.30 -15.59 2.80
C GLY A 57 3.44 -14.46 2.21
N LYS A 58 2.32 -14.17 2.89
CA LYS A 58 1.41 -13.09 2.53
C LYS A 58 1.51 -11.98 3.56
N SER A 59 1.65 -10.76 3.05
CA SER A 59 1.67 -9.54 3.84
C SER A 59 0.57 -8.60 3.38
N TYR A 60 0.15 -7.69 4.25
CA TYR A 60 -0.90 -6.73 3.99
C TYR A 60 -0.41 -5.33 4.35
N LEU A 61 -0.54 -4.39 3.41
CA LEU A 61 -0.31 -2.98 3.67
C LEU A 61 -1.62 -2.23 3.47
N ASN A 62 -2.06 -1.52 4.50
CA ASN A 62 -3.39 -0.93 4.55
C ASN A 62 -3.28 0.57 4.77
N GLY A 63 -4.15 1.33 4.11
CA GLY A 63 -4.27 2.76 4.41
C GLY A 63 -3.23 3.62 3.71
N TYR A 64 -2.89 3.37 2.44
CA TYR A 64 -1.95 4.24 1.71
C TYR A 64 -2.62 5.01 0.59
N LYS A 65 -2.19 6.25 0.39
CA LYS A 65 -2.60 7.11 -0.72
C LYS A 65 -1.38 7.58 -1.50
N ARG A 66 -1.62 8.00 -2.75
CA ARG A 66 -0.60 8.72 -3.52
C ARG A 66 -0.62 10.19 -3.12
N ASP A 67 0.55 10.72 -2.76
CA ASP A 67 0.78 12.14 -2.47
C ASP A 67 1.96 12.64 -3.31
N GLY A 68 1.65 13.31 -4.42
CA GLY A 68 2.63 13.59 -5.48
C GLY A 68 3.25 12.30 -6.05
N ASP A 69 4.57 12.17 -5.91
CA ASP A 69 5.33 10.98 -6.33
C ASP A 69 5.53 9.95 -5.21
N ARG A 70 4.99 10.21 -4.03
CA ARG A 70 5.13 9.38 -2.84
C ARG A 70 3.87 8.56 -2.58
N TYR A 71 4.03 7.45 -1.88
CA TYR A 71 2.93 6.63 -1.39
C TYR A 71 2.98 6.62 0.13
N VAL A 72 2.11 7.39 0.77
CA VAL A 72 2.16 7.66 2.22
C VAL A 72 0.94 7.07 2.92
N SER A 73 1.13 6.68 4.18
CA SER A 73 0.02 6.20 5.01
C SER A 73 -0.91 7.34 5.41
N VAL A 74 -2.22 7.09 5.38
CA VAL A 74 -3.25 8.02 5.89
C VAL A 74 -3.41 7.96 7.40
N TRP A 75 -2.76 7.00 8.06
CA TRP A 75 -2.87 6.80 9.50
C TRP A 75 -1.56 7.07 10.26
N ASN A 76 -0.42 6.96 9.59
CA ASN A 76 0.89 7.32 10.15
C ASN A 76 1.71 8.11 9.12
N LYS A 77 1.98 9.38 9.41
CA LYS A 77 2.64 10.30 8.46
C LYS A 77 4.09 9.95 8.17
N ASP A 78 4.70 9.16 9.05
CA ASP A 78 6.08 8.73 8.88
C ASP A 78 6.19 7.47 8.03
N ASP A 79 5.09 6.79 7.67
CA ASP A 79 5.13 5.54 6.90
C ASP A 79 4.98 5.78 5.40
N GLU A 80 5.91 5.24 4.62
CA GLU A 80 5.98 5.39 3.16
C GLU A 80 6.28 4.05 2.46
N ILE A 81 5.70 3.89 1.26
CA ILE A 81 5.98 2.80 0.32
C ILE A 81 6.88 3.33 -0.80
N PHE A 82 7.99 2.63 -1.01
CA PHE A 82 8.84 2.80 -2.19
C PHE A 82 8.48 1.72 -3.23
N VAL A 83 8.34 2.15 -4.48
CA VAL A 83 7.91 1.29 -5.58
C VAL A 83 9.04 1.06 -6.57
N GLU A 84 9.41 -0.19 -6.75
CA GLU A 84 10.26 -0.65 -7.84
C GLU A 84 9.38 -1.32 -8.90
N LEU A 85 9.38 -0.76 -10.09
CA LEU A 85 8.62 -1.32 -11.21
C LEU A 85 9.40 -2.49 -11.81
N PRO A 86 8.73 -3.58 -12.22
CA PRO A 86 9.39 -4.65 -12.93
C PRO A 86 10.05 -4.09 -14.19
N TYR A 87 11.30 -4.49 -14.44
CA TYR A 87 12.06 -4.14 -15.65
C TYR A 87 11.18 -4.34 -16.90
N GLY A 88 10.99 -3.27 -17.67
CA GLY A 88 10.19 -3.28 -18.91
C GLY A 88 8.72 -2.83 -18.78
N ALA A 89 8.27 -2.34 -17.62
CA ALA A 89 6.96 -1.69 -17.50
C ALA A 89 6.91 -0.36 -18.31
N GLN A 90 6.54 -0.44 -19.59
CA GLN A 90 6.16 0.72 -20.38
C GLN A 90 4.78 1.20 -19.93
N TYR A 91 4.70 2.45 -19.45
CA TYR A 91 3.42 3.12 -19.30
C TYR A 91 2.96 3.59 -20.67
N GLN A 92 1.82 3.08 -21.14
CA GLN A 92 1.08 3.72 -22.22
C GLN A 92 0.30 4.88 -21.59
N LEU A 93 0.81 6.10 -21.78
CA LEU A 93 0.08 7.31 -21.45
C LEU A 93 -1.00 7.50 -22.54
N PHE A 94 -2.27 7.45 -22.14
CA PHE A 94 -3.40 7.83 -23.00
C PHE A 94 -3.60 9.35 -22.94
#